data_AF-A0A7W3JCE9-F1
#
_entry.id   AF-A0A7W3JCE9-F1
#
_cell.length_a   1.000
_cell.length_b   1.000
_cell.length_c   1.000
_cell.angle_alpha   90.00
_cell.angle_beta   90.00
_cell.angle_gamma   90.00
#
_symmetry.space_group_name_H-M   'P 1'
#
loop_
_entity.id
_entity.type
_entity.pdbx_description
1 polymer ?
#
loop_
_entity_poly.entity_id
_entity_poly.type
_entity_poly.pdbx_seq_one_letter_code
_entity_poly.pdbx_strand_id
1 'polypeptide(L)'
;MLAMGIAADSLRLVGPDRVEIVTLTRGRICLQPAELNRGEQLARTLGCESPLDHRMFVPGHTLWTGERDGLEVQVRSALRQVVAR
;
A
#
# COMPACT_ATOMS: atom_id res chain seq x y z
N MET A 1 -0.94 -22.30 2.23
CA MET A 1 -1.34 -21.41 3.35
C MET A 1 -0.45 -20.18 3.29
N LEU A 2 -0.68 -19.27 2.33
CA LEU A 2 0.34 -18.30 1.86
C LEU A 2 -0.03 -16.82 2.12
N ALA A 3 -1.26 -16.41 1.83
CA ALA A 3 -1.62 -14.98 1.83
C ALA A 3 -1.67 -14.32 3.22
N MET A 4 -2.20 -15.01 4.24
CA MET A 4 -2.20 -14.48 5.60
C MET A 4 -0.79 -14.33 6.19
N GLY A 5 0.13 -15.23 5.83
CA GLY A 5 1.54 -15.13 6.24
C GLY A 5 2.19 -13.89 5.66
N ILE A 6 2.05 -13.69 4.35
CA ILE A 6 2.59 -12.52 3.64
C ILE A 6 1.99 -11.21 4.18
N ALA A 7 0.69 -11.19 4.50
CA ALA A 7 0.06 -10.02 5.13
C ALA A 7 0.63 -9.75 6.54
N ALA A 8 0.83 -10.79 7.35
CA ALA A 8 1.43 -10.66 8.68
C ALA A 8 2.90 -10.23 8.63
N ASP A 9 3.68 -10.74 7.67
CA ASP A 9 5.06 -10.31 7.42
C ASP A 9 5.10 -8.84 6.96
N SER A 10 4.20 -8.46 6.06
CA SER A 10 4.08 -7.08 5.57
C SER A 10 3.76 -6.11 6.73
N LEU A 11 2.81 -6.47 7.59
CA LEU A 11 2.49 -5.70 8.80
C LEU A 11 3.67 -5.58 9.76
N ARG A 12 4.42 -6.68 9.98
CA ARG A 12 5.64 -6.66 10.80
C ARG A 12 6.71 -5.73 10.24
N LEU A 13 6.85 -5.64 8.92
CA LEU A 13 7.84 -4.77 8.27
C LEU A 13 7.50 -3.28 8.37
N VAL A 14 6.22 -2.91 8.22
CA VAL A 14 5.83 -1.49 8.20
C VAL A 14 5.46 -0.93 9.58
N GLY A 15 5.15 -1.79 10.55
CA GLY A 15 4.58 -1.46 11.84
C GLY A 15 3.06 -1.66 11.81
N PRO A 16 2.50 -2.61 12.59
CA PRO A 16 1.08 -2.94 12.53
C PRO A 16 0.17 -1.79 12.98
N ASP A 17 0.64 -0.98 13.93
CA ASP A 17 0.04 0.25 14.45
C ASP A 17 -0.08 1.38 13.40
N ARG A 18 0.66 1.28 12.30
CA ARG A 18 0.64 2.26 11.21
C ARG A 18 -0.34 1.90 10.10
N VAL A 19 -1.00 0.74 10.20
CA VAL A 19 -1.97 0.23 9.23
C VAL A 19 -3.33 0.10 9.88
N GLU A 20 -4.29 0.86 9.39
CA GLU A 20 -5.67 0.86 9.88
C GLU A 20 -6.43 -0.39 9.43
N ILE A 21 -6.27 -0.75 8.14
CA ILE A 21 -7.01 -1.85 7.51
C ILE A 21 -6.08 -2.64 6.61
N VAL A 22 -6.18 -3.97 6.69
CA VAL A 22 -5.64 -4.90 5.70
C VAL A 22 -6.79 -5.63 5.04
N THR A 23 -6.87 -5.53 3.72
CA THR A 23 -7.83 -6.29 2.91
C THR A 23 -7.09 -7.36 2.15
N LEU A 24 -7.45 -8.62 2.38
CA LEU A 24 -6.97 -9.75 1.59
C LEU A 24 -8.03 -10.17 0.58
N THR A 25 -7.64 -10.24 -0.69
CA THR A 25 -8.44 -10.86 -1.74
C THR A 25 -7.61 -11.91 -2.47
N ARG A 26 -8.22 -12.65 -3.40
CA ARG A 26 -7.50 -13.68 -4.16
C ARG A 26 -6.36 -13.04 -4.97
N GLY A 27 -5.12 -13.35 -4.62
CA GLY A 27 -3.92 -12.88 -5.33
C GLY A 27 -3.43 -11.49 -4.92
N ARG A 28 -4.06 -10.85 -3.93
CA ARG A 28 -3.77 -9.45 -3.59
C ARG A 28 -3.92 -9.14 -2.10
N ILE A 29 -3.02 -8.31 -1.59
CA ILE A 29 -3.08 -7.70 -0.27
C ILE A 29 -3.11 -6.19 -0.46
N CYS A 30 -4.09 -5.52 0.16
CA CYS A 30 -4.17 -4.06 0.17
C CYS A 30 -4.04 -3.55 1.60
N LEU A 31 -3.08 -2.65 1.83
CA LEU A 31 -2.84 -2.00 3.11
C LEU A 31 -3.35 -0.57 3.03
N GLN A 32 -4.20 -0.21 3.98
CA GLN A 32 -4.63 1.16 4.23
C GLN A 32 -3.89 1.69 5.46
N PRO A 33 -2.99 2.66 5.31
CA PRO A 33 -2.33 3.30 6.44
C PRO A 33 -3.33 4.04 7.33
N ALA A 34 -3.03 4.12 8.62
CA ALA A 34 -3.74 5.01 9.55
C ALA A 34 -3.55 6.49 9.17
N GLU A 35 -2.36 6.83 8.67
CA GLU A 35 -2.03 8.16 8.15
C GLU A 35 -1.72 8.11 6.65
N LEU A 36 -2.61 8.64 5.81
CA LEU A 36 -2.46 8.56 4.34
C LEU A 36 -1.19 9.24 3.81
N ASN A 37 -0.71 10.31 4.45
CA ASN A 37 0.54 10.99 4.08
C ASN A 37 1.79 10.12 4.30
N ARG A 38 1.71 9.06 5.10
CA ARG A 38 2.79 8.08 5.30
C ARG A 38 2.75 6.95 4.27
N GLY A 39 1.67 6.79 3.51
CA GLY A 39 1.46 5.62 2.66
C GLY A 39 2.57 5.37 1.64
N GLU A 40 3.15 6.41 1.03
CA GLU A 40 4.30 6.25 0.13
C GLU A 40 5.53 5.66 0.86
N GLN A 41 5.78 6.09 2.10
CA GLN A 41 6.88 5.54 2.91
C GLN A 41 6.67 4.05 3.19
N LEU A 42 5.44 3.66 3.58
CA LEU A 42 5.09 2.25 3.82
C LEU A 42 5.23 1.43 2.53
N ALA A 43 4.77 1.99 1.40
CA ALA A 43 4.89 1.37 0.08
C ALA A 43 6.34 1.06 -0.27
N ARG A 44 7.24 2.04 -0.09
CA ARG A 44 8.68 1.87 -0.33
C ARG A 44 9.29 0.81 0.59
N THR A 45 8.91 0.77 1.87
CA THR A 45 9.35 -0.30 2.79
C THR A 45 8.93 -1.69 2.31
N LEU A 46 7.79 -1.82 1.64
CA LEU A 46 7.28 -3.08 1.12
C LEU A 46 7.79 -3.44 -0.28
N GLY A 47 8.47 -2.52 -0.98
CA GLY A 47 8.89 -2.69 -2.37
C GLY A 47 7.81 -2.33 -3.40
N CYS A 48 6.77 -1.60 -3.00
CA CYS A 48 5.72 -1.12 -3.90
C CYS A 48 6.14 0.20 -4.55
N GLU A 49 6.69 0.14 -5.77
CA GLU A 49 7.29 1.29 -6.45
C GLU A 49 6.45 1.86 -7.60
N SER A 50 5.35 1.20 -7.99
CA SER A 50 4.52 1.61 -9.12
C SER A 50 3.30 2.43 -8.64
N PRO A 51 3.26 3.75 -8.85
CA PRO A 51 2.15 4.58 -8.40
C PRO A 51 1.03 4.66 -9.44
N LEU A 52 -0.21 4.47 -8.99
CA LEU A 52 -1.43 4.76 -9.74
C LEU A 52 -2.23 5.86 -9.06
N ASP A 53 -2.36 7.01 -9.72
CA ASP A 53 -3.04 8.19 -9.17
C ASP A 53 -4.54 8.16 -9.48
N HIS A 54 -5.36 8.03 -8.45
CA HIS A 54 -6.82 8.08 -8.54
C HIS A 54 -7.32 9.50 -8.21
N ARG A 55 -7.17 10.41 -9.19
CA ARG A 55 -7.51 11.84 -9.06
C ARG A 55 -9.01 12.15 -9.05
N MET A 56 -9.86 11.24 -9.54
CA MET A 56 -11.30 11.46 -9.65
C MET A 56 -12.07 11.31 -8.32
N PHE A 57 -11.44 10.79 -7.28
CA PHE A 57 -12.04 10.74 -5.94
C PHE A 57 -11.77 12.03 -5.17
N VAL A 58 -12.63 12.33 -4.18
CA VAL A 58 -12.46 13.50 -3.30
C VAL A 58 -12.46 13.02 -1.84
N PRO A 59 -11.31 13.04 -1.14
CA PRO A 59 -9.98 13.38 -1.66
C PRO A 59 -9.44 12.31 -2.62
N GLY A 60 -8.58 12.74 -3.56
CA GLY A 60 -7.84 11.83 -4.42
C GLY A 60 -6.83 11.02 -3.62
N HIS A 61 -6.30 9.95 -4.22
CA HIS A 61 -5.27 9.12 -3.58
C HIS A 61 -4.31 8.52 -4.60
N THR A 62 -3.13 8.10 -4.13
CA THR A 62 -2.19 7.30 -4.93
C THR A 62 -2.16 5.88 -4.37
N LEU A 63 -2.35 4.90 -5.24
CA LEU A 63 -2.21 3.48 -4.93
C LEU A 63 -0.84 3.01 -5.41
N TRP A 64 0.04 2.65 -4.47
CA TRP A 64 1.36 2.11 -4.78
C TRP A 64 1.27 0.60 -4.90
N THR A 65 1.75 0.03 -6.00
CA THR A 65 1.68 -1.40 -6.26
C THR A 65 3.07 -2.02 -6.37
N GLY A 66 3.17 -3.27 -5.94
CA GLY A 66 4.34 -4.13 -6.06
C GLY A 66 3.94 -5.59 -5.95
N GLU A 67 4.91 -6.49 -5.88
CA GLU A 67 4.68 -7.93 -5.71
C GLU A 67 5.52 -8.48 -4.55
N ARG A 68 4.94 -9.38 -3.75
CA ARG A 68 5.64 -10.14 -2.71
C ARG A 68 5.15 -11.57 -2.71
N ASP A 69 6.06 -12.52 -2.88
CA ASP A 69 5.77 -13.96 -2.86
C ASP A 69 4.60 -14.37 -3.76
N GLY A 70 4.53 -13.79 -4.97
CA GLY A 70 3.48 -14.05 -5.96
C GLY A 70 2.13 -13.39 -5.66
N LEU A 71 2.05 -12.51 -4.67
CA LEU A 71 0.88 -11.68 -4.39
C LEU A 71 1.12 -10.23 -4.75
N GLU A 72 0.15 -9.62 -5.42
CA GLU A 72 0.13 -8.18 -5.62
C GLU A 72 -0.06 -7.49 -4.27
N VAL A 73 0.84 -6.57 -3.92
CA VAL A 73 0.74 -5.74 -2.72
C VAL A 73 0.41 -4.33 -3.13
N GLN A 74 -0.64 -3.78 -2.52
CA GLN A 74 -1.08 -2.42 -2.74
C GLN A 74 -1.02 -1.64 -1.44
N VAL A 75 -0.53 -0.40 -1.49
CA VAL A 75 -0.53 0.52 -0.35
C VAL A 75 -1.19 1.82 -0.75
N ARG A 76 -2.25 2.20 -0.03
CA ARG A 76 -2.94 3.47 -0.25
C ARG A 76 -2.14 4.62 0.36
N SER A 77 -2.09 5.75 -0.31
CA SER A 77 -1.46 6.97 0.20
C SER A 77 -2.24 8.22 -0.20
N ALA A 78 -1.94 9.35 0.42
CA ALA A 78 -2.39 10.65 -0.04
C ALA A 78 -1.99 10.86 -1.51
N LEU A 79 -2.79 11.60 -2.27
CA LEU A 79 -2.47 11.88 -3.67
C LEU A 79 -1.11 12.58 -3.76
N ARG A 80 -0.14 11.93 -4.42
CA ARG A 80 1.18 12.53 -4.62
C ARG A 80 1.07 13.79 -5.47
N GLN A 81 1.90 14.77 -5.14
CA GLN A 81 2.08 15.94 -6.01
C GLN A 81 3.03 15.53 -7.14
N VAL A 82 2.59 15.66 -8.38
CA VAL A 82 3.50 15.51 -9.52
C VAL A 82 4.27 16.82 -9.62
N VAL A 83 5.52 16.81 -9.17
CA VAL A 83 6.43 17.93 -9.43
C VAL A 83 6.83 17.81 -10.91
N ALA A 84 6.24 18.65 -11.77
CA ALA A 84 6.71 18.79 -13.13
C ALA A 84 8.17 19.26 -13.08
N ARG A 85 9.07 18.48 -13.67
CA ARG A 85 10.46 18.92 -13.93
C ARG A 85 10.50 19.75 -15.20
#